data_AF-A0A9N9CFS6-F1
#
_entry.id   AF-A0A9N9CFS6-F1
#
_cell.length_a   1.000
_cell.length_b   1.000
_cell.length_c   1.000
_cell.angle_alpha   90.00
_cell.angle_beta   90.00
_cell.angle_gamma   90.00
#
_symmetry.space_group_name_H-M   'P 1'
#
loop_
_entity.id
_entity.type
_entity.pdbx_description
1 polymer ?
#
loop_
_entity_poly.entity_id
_entity_poly.type
_entity_poly.pdbx_seq_one_letter_code
_entity_poly.pdbx_strand_id
1 'polypeptide(L)'
;MPSINKAKSNEKNNETEPSLINQEETSSNTFIQKEVITMENILAQYELNNLRAQEQSQTQPIPIQVPIIGGHMETETRFWEFIIEDETTTYIRYGNILSDGTLKERATQIQRHPSSKQAKAFVKMLIDEKVKVGYVGWANFEN
;
A
#
# COMPACT_ATOMS: atom_id res chain seq x y z
N MET A 1 53.42 6.91 18.60
CA MET A 1 53.13 8.16 19.34
C MET A 1 53.74 9.32 18.54
N PRO A 2 53.04 10.47 18.43
CA PRO A 2 52.58 11.01 17.13
C PRO A 2 53.44 12.10 16.50
N SER A 3 53.41 12.15 15.16
CA SER A 3 53.79 13.32 14.34
C SER A 3 52.64 14.33 14.34
N ILE A 4 52.93 15.58 14.69
CA ILE A 4 51.98 16.70 14.60
C ILE A 4 52.56 17.72 13.62
N ASN A 5 52.00 17.75 12.41
CA ASN A 5 52.21 18.81 11.45
C ASN A 5 51.23 19.96 11.72
N LYS A 6 51.79 21.17 11.83
CA LYS A 6 51.06 22.45 11.88
C LYS A 6 50.52 22.78 10.49
N ALA A 7 49.26 23.22 10.42
CA ALA A 7 48.76 24.03 9.31
C ALA A 7 47.90 25.17 9.87
N LYS A 8 48.33 26.40 9.58
CA LYS A 8 47.60 27.67 9.78
C LYS A 8 46.61 27.85 8.63
N SER A 9 45.43 28.38 8.91
CA SER A 9 44.56 28.99 7.89
C SER A 9 44.09 30.38 8.35
N ASN A 10 44.13 31.29 7.38
CA ASN A 10 44.13 32.75 7.48
C ASN A 10 42.74 33.39 7.65
N GLU A 11 42.83 34.65 8.08
CA GLU A 11 41.85 35.72 8.33
C GLU A 11 41.01 36.26 7.14
N LYS A 12 39.94 36.99 7.55
CA LYS A 12 39.34 38.24 7.00
C LYS A 12 38.39 38.13 5.79
N ASN A 13 37.09 38.42 5.97
CA ASN A 13 36.37 39.71 6.13
C ASN A 13 36.24 40.49 4.81
N ASN A 14 35.00 40.84 4.44
CA ASN A 14 34.63 42.15 3.89
C ASN A 14 33.08 42.29 3.80
N GLU A 15 32.57 43.28 4.54
CA GLU A 15 31.23 43.88 4.43
C GLU A 15 31.24 44.98 3.35
N THR A 16 30.07 45.35 2.79
CA THR A 16 29.55 46.74 2.56
C THR A 16 28.40 46.73 1.51
N GLU A 17 27.20 47.17 1.92
CA GLU A 17 25.97 47.43 1.12
C GLU A 17 26.05 48.77 0.33
N PRO A 18 24.99 49.51 -0.10
CA PRO A 18 23.57 49.22 -0.41
C PRO A 18 23.09 49.85 -1.75
N SER A 19 21.88 49.54 -2.24
CA SER A 19 21.14 50.52 -3.09
C SER A 19 19.62 50.37 -2.97
N LEU A 20 19.03 51.41 -2.39
CA LEU A 20 17.61 51.75 -2.28
C LEU A 20 17.01 52.14 -3.64
N ILE A 21 15.79 51.68 -3.94
CA ILE A 21 14.78 52.50 -4.62
C ILE A 21 13.40 52.16 -4.00
N ASN A 22 12.90 53.10 -3.19
CA ASN A 22 11.51 53.18 -2.72
C ASN A 22 10.83 54.35 -3.45
N GLN A 23 9.59 54.12 -3.92
CA GLN A 23 8.37 54.97 -3.91
C GLN A 23 8.50 56.42 -4.50
N GLU A 24 7.58 57.04 -5.25
CA GLU A 24 6.11 57.23 -5.10
C GLU A 24 5.49 57.78 -6.42
N GLU A 25 4.21 57.42 -6.64
CA GLU A 25 3.05 58.20 -7.15
C GLU A 25 3.10 58.94 -8.53
N THR A 26 2.11 58.75 -9.42
CA THR A 26 0.75 59.28 -9.25
C THR A 26 -0.30 58.67 -10.20
N SER A 27 -1.48 58.40 -9.61
CA SER A 27 -2.85 58.61 -10.11
C SER A 27 -3.45 57.78 -11.27
N SER A 28 -4.36 56.88 -10.85
CA SER A 28 -5.77 56.78 -11.29
C SER A 28 -6.08 56.19 -12.67
N ASN A 29 -6.66 54.98 -12.70
CA ASN A 29 -8.12 54.85 -12.73
C ASN A 29 -8.54 53.38 -12.58
N THR A 30 -9.24 53.11 -11.49
CA THR A 30 -9.87 51.82 -11.18
C THR A 30 -11.02 51.57 -12.16
N PHE A 31 -10.88 50.59 -13.04
CA PHE A 31 -12.05 49.97 -13.68
C PHE A 31 -12.08 48.49 -13.31
N ILE A 32 -12.63 48.21 -12.12
CA ILE A 32 -13.06 46.86 -11.76
C ILE A 32 -14.22 46.54 -12.69
N GLN A 33 -13.96 45.71 -13.71
CA GLN A 33 -15.03 45.02 -14.43
C GLN A 33 -15.65 44.03 -13.43
N LYS A 34 -16.72 44.46 -12.76
CA LYS A 34 -17.62 43.53 -12.08
C LYS A 34 -18.31 42.73 -13.18
N GLU A 35 -17.82 41.53 -13.46
CA GLU A 35 -18.52 40.57 -14.29
C GLU A 35 -19.92 40.35 -13.70
N VAL A 36 -20.95 40.65 -14.50
CA VAL A 36 -22.32 40.31 -14.15
C VAL A 36 -22.43 38.79 -14.26
N ILE A 37 -22.26 38.11 -13.14
CA ILE A 37 -22.49 36.68 -13.05
C ILE A 37 -24.01 36.47 -13.08
N THR A 38 -24.53 36.00 -14.21
CA THR A 38 -25.94 35.63 -14.35
C THR A 38 -26.21 34.33 -13.58
N MET A 39 -27.43 34.18 -13.05
CA MET A 39 -27.83 32.94 -12.36
C MET A 39 -27.67 31.70 -13.24
N GLU A 40 -27.87 31.85 -14.55
CA GLU A 40 -27.64 30.78 -15.53
C GLU A 40 -26.17 30.35 -15.59
N ASN A 41 -25.23 31.29 -15.52
CA ASN A 41 -23.80 30.97 -15.48
C ASN A 41 -23.40 30.27 -14.17
N ILE A 42 -24.02 30.64 -13.05
CA ILE A 42 -23.78 29.97 -11.75
C ILE A 42 -24.30 28.54 -11.79
N LEU A 43 -25.50 28.32 -12.33
CA LEU A 43 -26.10 27.00 -12.45
C LEU A 43 -25.30 26.11 -13.41
N ALA A 44 -24.90 26.63 -14.57
CA ALA A 44 -24.05 25.90 -15.51
C ALA A 44 -22.69 25.52 -14.91
N GLN A 45 -22.07 26.42 -14.14
CA GLN A 45 -20.81 26.14 -13.45
C GLN A 45 -20.98 25.08 -12.37
N TYR A 46 -22.10 25.09 -11.63
CA TYR A 46 -22.41 24.09 -10.63
C TYR A 46 -22.66 22.71 -11.25
N GLU A 47 -23.40 22.65 -12.36
CA GLU A 47 -23.62 21.41 -13.12
C GLU A 47 -22.32 20.85 -13.68
N LEU A 48 -21.46 21.69 -14.26
CA LEU A 48 -20.12 21.29 -14.72
C LEU A 48 -19.23 20.76 -13.59
N ASN A 49 -19.30 21.39 -12.41
CA ASN A 49 -18.53 20.94 -11.25
C ASN A 49 -19.04 19.60 -10.71
N ASN A 50 -20.36 19.37 -10.73
CA ASN A 50 -20.95 18.09 -10.34
C ASN A 50 -20.64 16.98 -11.34
N LEU A 51 -20.63 17.27 -12.65
CA LEU A 51 -20.21 16.31 -13.68
C LEU A 51 -18.72 15.95 -13.54
N ARG A 52 -17.85 16.93 -13.32
CA ARG A 52 -16.42 16.71 -13.08
C ARG A 52 -16.16 15.92 -11.78
N ALA A 53 -16.96 16.14 -10.74
CA ALA A 53 -16.88 15.37 -9.50
C ALA A 53 -17.31 13.89 -9.70
N GLN A 54 -18.25 13.62 -10.59
CA GLN A 54 -18.62 12.25 -10.97
C GLN A 54 -17.52 11.55 -11.79
N GLU A 55 -16.83 12.27 -12.69
CA GLU A 55 -15.70 11.73 -13.45
C GLU A 55 -14.43 11.48 -12.60
N GLN A 56 -14.24 12.23 -11.51
CA GLN A 56 -13.13 12.02 -10.56
C GLN A 56 -13.36 10.86 -9.59
N SER A 57 -14.54 10.22 -9.62
CA SER A 57 -14.77 8.93 -8.97
C SER A 57 -14.16 7.78 -9.79
N GLN A 58 -12.95 7.99 -10.30
CA GLN A 58 -12.16 7.00 -11.01
C GLN A 58 -11.90 5.81 -10.08
N THR A 59 -12.57 4.72 -10.40
CA THR A 59 -12.00 3.37 -10.48
C THR A 59 -10.74 3.21 -9.63
N GLN A 60 -10.93 2.86 -8.36
CA GLN A 60 -9.95 2.03 -7.68
C GLN A 60 -9.62 0.91 -8.66
N PRO A 61 -8.34 0.67 -9.03
CA PRO A 61 -8.01 -0.54 -9.74
C PRO A 61 -8.57 -1.66 -8.88
N ILE A 62 -9.60 -2.36 -9.36
CA ILE A 62 -10.05 -3.58 -8.71
C ILE A 62 -8.77 -4.40 -8.67
N PRO A 63 -8.18 -4.68 -7.49
CA PRO A 63 -7.02 -5.53 -7.45
C PRO A 63 -7.49 -6.80 -8.14
N ILE A 64 -6.85 -7.12 -9.27
CA ILE A 64 -7.14 -8.34 -10.00
C ILE A 64 -7.00 -9.41 -8.93
N GLN A 65 -8.13 -10.00 -8.50
CA GLN A 65 -8.11 -11.10 -7.57
C GLN A 65 -7.46 -12.23 -8.34
N VAL A 66 -6.13 -12.30 -8.26
CA VAL A 66 -5.41 -13.49 -8.65
C VAL A 66 -6.09 -14.60 -7.84
N PRO A 67 -6.61 -15.65 -8.50
CA PRO A 67 -7.31 -16.68 -7.78
C PRO A 67 -6.40 -17.22 -6.68
N ILE A 68 -6.82 -17.01 -5.44
CA ILE A 68 -6.01 -17.33 -4.28
C ILE A 68 -6.03 -18.86 -4.16
N ILE A 69 -4.91 -19.48 -4.53
CA ILE A 69 -4.67 -20.89 -4.23
C ILE A 69 -4.48 -20.98 -2.73
N GLY A 70 -5.39 -21.66 -2.04
CA GLY A 70 -5.40 -21.69 -0.59
C GLY A 70 -6.35 -22.75 -0.05
N GLY A 71 -6.31 -22.93 1.26
CA GLY A 71 -7.16 -23.89 1.92
C GLY A 71 -7.15 -23.75 3.42
N HIS A 72 -8.16 -24.35 4.02
CA HIS A 72 -8.35 -24.45 5.46
C HIS A 72 -8.70 -25.88 5.81
N MET A 73 -7.99 -26.43 6.80
CA MET A 73 -8.23 -27.76 7.33
C MET A 73 -8.23 -27.71 8.85
N GLU A 74 -9.11 -28.47 9.48
CA GLU A 74 -9.25 -28.46 10.93
C GLU A 74 -9.61 -29.83 11.51
N THR A 75 -9.43 -29.91 12.82
CA THR A 75 -9.96 -30.94 13.72
C THR A 75 -10.82 -30.22 14.75
N GLU A 76 -11.40 -30.93 15.71
CA GLU A 76 -12.19 -30.32 16.79
C GLU A 76 -11.45 -29.22 17.58
N THR A 77 -10.11 -29.26 17.64
CA THR A 77 -9.33 -28.36 18.52
C THR A 77 -8.17 -27.66 17.82
N ARG A 78 -7.96 -27.88 16.52
CA ARG A 78 -6.79 -27.35 15.78
C ARG A 78 -7.16 -26.98 14.36
N PHE A 79 -6.54 -25.93 13.86
CA PHE A 79 -6.64 -25.50 12.47
C PHE A 79 -5.27 -25.49 11.80
N TRP A 80 -5.28 -25.61 10.49
CA TRP A 80 -4.14 -25.51 9.60
C TRP A 80 -4.61 -24.87 8.29
N GLU A 81 -3.98 -23.78 7.91
CA GLU A 81 -4.32 -23.03 6.70
C GLU A 81 -3.09 -22.82 5.85
N PHE A 82 -3.32 -22.69 4.55
CA PHE A 82 -2.27 -22.32 3.62
C PHE A 82 -2.77 -21.38 2.53
N ILE A 83 -1.84 -20.61 1.98
CA ILE A 83 -1.99 -19.79 0.79
C ILE A 83 -0.72 -19.96 -0.07
N ILE A 84 -0.86 -19.96 -1.39
CA ILE A 84 0.24 -19.82 -2.34
C ILE A 84 0.14 -18.43 -2.99
N GLU A 85 1.05 -17.54 -2.63
CA GLU A 85 1.18 -16.21 -3.23
C GLU A 85 2.26 -16.22 -4.33
N ASP A 86 2.07 -15.36 -5.34
CA ASP A 86 2.97 -15.21 -6.51
C ASP A 86 3.36 -16.54 -7.16
N GLU A 87 2.47 -17.52 -7.06
CA GLU A 87 2.62 -18.93 -7.42
C GLU A 87 3.77 -19.70 -6.77
N THR A 88 4.74 -19.04 -6.14
CA THR A 88 6.02 -19.63 -5.73
C THR A 88 6.27 -19.54 -4.23
N THR A 89 5.46 -18.78 -3.49
CA THR A 89 5.63 -18.60 -2.04
C THR A 89 4.46 -19.21 -1.31
N THR A 90 4.73 -20.16 -0.41
CA THR A 90 3.71 -20.80 0.42
C THR A 90 3.71 -20.18 1.80
N TYR A 91 2.55 -19.73 2.23
CA TYR A 91 2.28 -19.25 3.58
C TYR A 91 1.42 -20.28 4.27
N ILE A 92 1.84 -20.74 5.44
CA ILE A 92 1.14 -21.75 6.22
C ILE A 92 1.01 -21.23 7.64
N ARG A 93 -0.20 -21.21 8.18
CA ARG A 93 -0.42 -20.89 9.60
C ARG A 93 -1.21 -21.99 10.28
N TYR A 94 -0.93 -22.22 11.55
CA TYR A 94 -1.60 -23.28 12.32
C TYR A 94 -1.68 -22.94 13.79
N GLY A 95 -2.65 -23.55 14.47
CA GLY A 95 -2.90 -23.27 15.87
C GLY A 95 -4.05 -24.07 16.45
N ASN A 96 -4.61 -23.55 17.52
CA ASN A 96 -5.73 -24.16 18.23
C ASN A 96 -7.04 -23.44 17.91
N ILE A 97 -8.13 -24.19 17.97
CA ILE A 97 -9.49 -23.67 17.97
C ILE A 97 -9.92 -23.61 19.44
N LEU A 98 -10.29 -22.43 19.91
CA LEU A 98 -10.76 -22.21 21.27
C LEU A 98 -12.23 -22.65 21.39
N SER A 99 -12.73 -22.79 22.61
CA SER A 99 -14.10 -23.25 22.88
C SER A 99 -15.19 -22.32 22.34
N ASP A 100 -14.86 -21.04 22.11
CA ASP A 100 -15.74 -20.04 21.50
C ASP A 100 -15.67 -20.04 19.95
N GLY A 101 -14.88 -20.95 19.36
CA GLY A 101 -14.62 -21.03 17.92
C GLY A 101 -13.49 -20.11 17.43
N THR A 102 -12.87 -19.32 18.30
CA THR A 102 -11.81 -18.40 17.91
C THR A 102 -10.52 -19.16 17.57
N LEU A 103 -9.86 -18.75 16.48
CA LEU A 103 -8.57 -19.30 16.08
C LEU A 103 -7.43 -18.64 16.88
N LYS A 104 -6.69 -19.44 17.64
CA LYS A 104 -5.46 -19.02 18.32
C LYS A 104 -4.25 -19.54 17.55
N GLU A 105 -3.61 -18.66 16.79
CA GLU A 105 -2.38 -19.00 16.06
C GLU A 105 -1.26 -19.45 16.99
N ARG A 106 -0.55 -20.50 16.59
CA ARG A 106 0.65 -21.00 17.26
C ARG A 106 1.91 -20.61 16.51
N ALA A 107 1.90 -20.76 15.18
CA ALA A 107 3.02 -20.40 14.34
C ALA A 107 2.60 -20.21 12.88
N THR A 108 3.47 -19.49 12.17
CA THR A 108 3.40 -19.29 10.72
C THR A 108 4.72 -19.74 10.09
N GLN A 109 4.63 -20.42 8.95
CA GLN A 109 5.73 -20.86 8.11
C GLN A 109 5.59 -20.21 6.74
N ILE A 110 6.67 -19.58 6.28
CA ILE A 110 6.76 -18.98 4.95
C ILE A 110 7.90 -19.67 4.23
N GLN A 111 7.64 -20.15 3.02
CA GLN A 111 8.65 -20.84 2.22
C GLN A 111 8.54 -20.45 0.75
N ARG A 112 9.68 -20.08 0.17
CA ARG A 112 9.80 -19.81 -1.27
C ARG A 112 10.27 -21.06 -2.00
N HIS A 113 9.65 -21.34 -3.14
CA HIS A 113 9.92 -22.49 -3.98
C HIS A 113 10.53 -22.04 -5.32
N PRO A 114 11.33 -22.89 -5.99
CA PRO A 114 11.91 -22.57 -7.29
C PRO A 114 10.88 -22.38 -8.43
N SER A 115 9.67 -22.93 -8.28
CA SER A 115 8.63 -22.88 -9.31
C SER A 115 7.23 -23.10 -8.74
N SER A 116 6.23 -22.67 -9.50
CA SER A 116 4.79 -22.88 -9.22
C SER A 116 4.44 -24.35 -9.01
N LYS A 117 4.95 -25.22 -9.89
CA LYS A 117 4.77 -26.68 -9.78
C LYS A 117 5.29 -27.24 -8.46
N GLN A 118 6.44 -26.77 -7.97
CA GLN A 118 7.01 -27.24 -6.71
C GLN A 118 6.23 -26.73 -5.50
N ALA A 119 5.80 -25.47 -5.51
CA ALA A 119 4.95 -24.92 -4.45
C ALA A 119 3.63 -25.70 -4.32
N LYS A 120 2.94 -25.94 -5.44
CA LYS A 120 1.69 -26.73 -5.47
C LYS A 120 1.93 -28.17 -4.99
N ALA A 121 2.99 -28.83 -5.45
CA ALA A 121 3.33 -30.20 -5.04
C ALA A 121 3.64 -30.30 -3.54
N PHE A 122 4.39 -29.33 -3.00
CA PHE A 122 4.71 -29.24 -1.57
C PHE A 122 3.44 -29.14 -0.72
N VAL A 123 2.56 -28.19 -1.03
CA VAL A 123 1.31 -28.03 -0.29
C VAL A 123 0.41 -29.26 -0.43
N LYS A 124 0.30 -29.84 -1.64
CA LYS A 124 -0.49 -31.05 -1.85
C LYS A 124 -0.01 -32.20 -0.95
N MET A 125 1.29 -32.41 -0.85
CA MET A 125 1.87 -33.41 0.06
C MET A 125 1.47 -33.15 1.51
N LEU A 126 1.54 -31.89 1.97
CA LEU A 126 1.14 -31.53 3.33
C LEU A 126 -0.36 -31.76 3.57
N ILE A 127 -1.23 -31.45 2.62
CA ILE A 127 -2.66 -31.75 2.72
C ILE A 127 -2.89 -33.25 2.85
N ASP A 128 -2.25 -34.05 2.00
CA ASP A 128 -2.36 -35.51 2.05
C ASP A 128 -1.90 -36.04 3.44
N GLU A 129 -0.89 -35.43 4.06
CA GLU A 129 -0.48 -35.73 5.44
C GLU A 129 -1.53 -35.29 6.48
N LYS A 130 -2.12 -34.10 6.34
CA LYS A 130 -3.15 -33.59 7.25
C LYS A 130 -4.42 -34.44 7.21
N VAL A 131 -4.87 -34.85 6.03
CA VAL A 131 -6.02 -35.75 5.88
C VAL A 131 -5.77 -37.08 6.59
N LYS A 132 -4.57 -37.66 6.46
CA LYS A 132 -4.22 -38.93 7.13
C LYS A 132 -4.30 -38.85 8.66
N VAL A 133 -4.08 -37.69 9.25
CA VAL A 133 -4.18 -37.47 10.70
C VAL A 133 -5.53 -36.90 11.14
N GLY A 134 -6.54 -36.96 10.27
CA GLY A 134 -7.94 -36.67 10.60
C GLY A 134 -8.35 -35.20 10.46
N TYR A 135 -7.54 -34.37 9.81
CA TYR A 135 -8.00 -33.02 9.46
C TYR A 135 -9.00 -33.09 8.30
N VAL A 136 -10.05 -32.29 8.38
CA VAL A 136 -11.09 -32.13 7.35
C VAL A 136 -11.21 -30.66 6.96
N GLY A 137 -11.65 -30.36 5.74
CA GLY A 137 -11.80 -28.98 5.30
C GLY A 137 -11.82 -28.84 3.79
N TRP A 138 -11.37 -27.70 3.28
CA TRP A 138 -11.36 -27.36 1.87
C TRP A 138 -9.98 -26.92 1.40
N ALA A 139 -9.67 -27.17 0.13
CA ALA A 139 -8.47 -26.71 -0.53
C ALA A 139 -8.79 -26.40 -1.99
N ASN A 140 -8.45 -25.20 -2.43
CA ASN A 140 -8.58 -24.77 -3.82
C ASN A 140 -7.21 -24.82 -4.50
N PHE A 141 -7.06 -25.71 -5.47
CA PHE A 141 -5.93 -25.73 -6.39
C PHE A 141 -6.50 -25.51 -7.79
N GLU A 142 -6.29 -24.34 -8.36
CA GLU A 142 -6.60 -24.15 -9.76
C GLU A 142 -5.66 -25.01 -10.63
N ASN A 143 -6.27 -25.74 -11.56
CA ASN A 143 -5.65 -26.61 -12.56
C ASN A 143 -5.15 -25.80 -13.76
#